data_AF-A0A2M8KUU1-F1
#
_entry.id   AF-A0A2M8KUU1-F1
#
_cell.length_a   1.000
_cell.length_b   1.000
_cell.length_c   1.000
_cell.angle_alpha   90.00
_cell.angle_beta   90.00
_cell.angle_gamma   90.00
#
_symmetry.space_group_name_H-M   'P 1'
#
loop_
_entity.id
_entity.type
_entity.pdbx_description
1 polymer ?
#
loop_
_entity_poly.entity_id
_entity_poly.type
_entity_poly.pdbx_seq_one_letter_code
_entity_poly.pdbx_strand_id
1 'polypeptide(L)'
;SLFDRQYLAYLTHAYHTDPSRIYHFYWSPLLLYSNYWNLNFFIRIQTTISSILRLGFLSEEQNLIQISTYSMSLWLLEEVGFWDADIIPEDWHIFLQAFVKFGTVVKTKPIYLITAGDGIIGDGMLDILKNRYDQEKRWAWGVTDIPFAMSEFAKTSHISWWDKIFRILSLVETHILWPSSFFILTIGALIPTLVNPYFKTTTLGFLLPRVAGGILTLTTSFVIVIAYLDYQARRHFLKKREHKRVAQLMMQWILFPVLSPIISAVLSSIPALESHTRMLLNKPIHYKVTKKT
;
A
#
# COMPACT_ATOMS: atom_id res chain seq x y z
N SER A 1 -0.73 13.68 11.84
CA SER A 1 -0.49 12.31 12.34
C SER A 1 -0.30 12.34 13.84
N LEU A 2 -0.76 11.32 14.54
CA LEU A 2 -0.64 11.13 15.98
C LEU A 2 0.30 9.95 16.23
N PHE A 3 1.44 10.22 16.86
CA PHE A 3 2.44 9.20 17.19
C PHE A 3 2.17 8.60 18.57
N ASP A 4 2.59 7.35 18.77
CA ASP A 4 2.64 6.76 20.11
C ASP A 4 3.57 7.60 21.02
N ARG A 5 3.27 7.68 22.31
CA ARG A 5 4.09 8.43 23.28
C ARG A 5 5.53 7.92 23.34
N GLN A 6 5.73 6.63 23.06
CA GLN A 6 7.05 6.00 23.04
C GLN A 6 7.75 6.09 21.67
N TYR A 7 7.12 6.70 20.66
CA TYR A 7 7.66 6.73 19.29
C TYR A 7 9.07 7.33 19.23
N LEU A 8 9.28 8.51 19.82
CA LEU A 8 10.59 9.17 19.79
C LEU A 8 11.65 8.40 20.60
N ALA A 9 11.25 7.77 21.71
CA ALA A 9 12.15 6.94 22.52
C ALA A 9 12.56 5.66 21.75
N TYR A 10 11.61 5.00 21.10
CA TYR A 10 11.87 3.85 20.24
C TYR A 10 12.79 4.26 19.08
N LEU A 11 12.47 5.33 18.35
CA LEU A 11 13.28 5.81 17.22
C LEU A 11 14.70 6.10 17.67
N THR A 12 14.88 6.80 18.80
CA THR A 12 16.21 7.12 19.35
C THR A 12 16.98 5.86 19.68
N HIS A 13 16.35 4.89 20.34
CA HIS A 13 16.95 3.61 20.65
C HIS A 13 17.33 2.85 19.38
N ALA A 14 16.40 2.67 18.44
CA ALA A 14 16.61 1.98 17.18
C ALA A 14 17.76 2.61 16.38
N TYR A 15 17.80 3.93 16.27
CA TYR A 15 18.88 4.67 15.62
C TYR A 15 20.23 4.43 16.30
N HIS A 16 20.29 4.48 17.64
CA HIS A 16 21.56 4.34 18.36
C HIS A 16 22.11 2.90 18.34
N THR A 17 21.23 1.90 18.38
CA THR A 17 21.62 0.48 18.34
C THR A 17 21.99 -0.03 16.94
N ASP A 18 21.73 0.77 15.91
CA ASP A 18 21.94 0.39 14.53
C ASP A 18 23.35 0.78 14.05
N PRO A 19 24.22 -0.18 13.69
CA PRO A 19 25.59 0.10 13.26
C PRO A 19 25.66 0.93 11.97
N SER A 20 24.68 0.77 11.08
CA SER A 20 24.63 1.43 9.77
C SER A 20 23.54 2.51 9.71
N ARG A 21 23.14 3.04 10.87
CA ARG A 21 22.06 4.02 11.05
C ARG A 21 22.05 5.21 10.10
N ILE A 22 23.22 5.64 9.64
CA ILE A 22 23.33 6.79 8.74
C ILE A 22 22.75 6.47 7.35
N TYR A 23 22.65 5.21 6.95
CA TYR A 23 22.11 4.76 5.66
C TYR A 23 20.65 4.27 5.72
N HIS A 24 20.06 4.22 6.91
CA HIS A 24 18.77 3.58 7.11
C HIS A 24 17.64 4.59 7.31
N PHE A 25 16.47 4.21 6.79
CA PHE A 25 15.19 4.85 7.08
C PHE A 25 14.54 4.14 8.27
N TYR A 26 13.75 4.85 9.05
CA TYR A 26 12.97 4.30 10.16
C TYR A 26 11.50 4.62 9.97
N TRP A 27 10.65 3.60 9.96
CA TRP A 27 9.25 3.76 9.56
C TRP A 27 8.29 3.07 10.50
N SER A 28 7.25 3.80 10.93
CA SER A 28 6.09 3.24 11.61
C SER A 28 4.89 3.14 10.68
N PRO A 29 4.07 2.09 10.78
CA PRO A 29 2.88 1.94 9.95
C PRO A 29 1.86 3.04 10.29
N LEU A 30 1.43 3.77 9.26
CA LEU A 30 0.38 4.78 9.39
C LEU A 30 -1.01 4.14 9.25
N LEU A 31 -1.72 3.97 10.36
CA LEU A 31 -3.12 3.51 10.36
C LEU A 31 -4.08 4.68 10.32
N LEU A 32 -5.04 4.63 9.41
CA LEU A 32 -5.95 5.72 9.12
C LEU A 32 -7.18 5.72 10.06
N TYR A 33 -6.93 5.67 11.37
CA TYR A 33 -7.98 5.47 12.38
C TYR A 33 -8.40 6.73 13.15
N SER A 34 -7.74 7.87 12.97
CA SER A 34 -7.94 9.07 13.81
C SER A 34 -9.37 9.62 13.74
N ASN A 35 -9.95 9.68 12.55
CA ASN A 35 -11.31 10.16 12.28
C ASN A 35 -12.25 9.02 11.83
N TYR A 36 -11.93 7.76 12.17
CA TYR A 36 -12.56 6.56 11.58
C TYR A 36 -14.09 6.57 11.58
N TRP A 37 -14.70 7.06 12.66
CA TRP A 37 -16.14 7.07 12.83
C TRP A 37 -16.87 8.18 12.10
N ASN A 38 -16.13 9.17 11.60
CA ASN A 38 -16.66 10.23 10.75
C ASN A 38 -16.64 9.81 9.27
N LEU A 39 -15.95 8.71 8.94
CA LEU A 39 -15.88 8.19 7.59
C LEU A 39 -17.18 7.46 7.21
N ASN A 40 -17.58 7.62 5.95
CA ASN A 40 -18.68 6.82 5.42
C ASN A 40 -18.30 5.32 5.36
N PHE A 41 -19.30 4.46 5.18
CA PHE A 41 -19.10 3.01 5.21
C PHE A 41 -18.09 2.48 4.18
N PHE A 42 -18.14 2.94 2.93
CA PHE A 42 -17.24 2.47 1.86
C PHE A 42 -15.78 2.87 2.13
N ILE A 43 -15.56 4.11 2.58
CA ILE A 43 -14.22 4.59 2.94
C ILE A 43 -13.71 3.86 4.18
N ARG A 44 -14.56 3.51 5.15
CA ARG A 44 -14.14 2.71 6.32
C ARG A 44 -13.60 1.34 5.92
N ILE A 45 -14.25 0.63 4.98
CA ILE A 45 -13.74 -0.65 4.47
C ILE A 45 -12.36 -0.45 3.84
N GLN A 46 -12.22 0.52 2.94
CA GLN A 46 -10.94 0.79 2.26
C GLN A 46 -9.83 1.18 3.25
N THR A 47 -10.15 2.08 4.18
CA THR A 47 -9.24 2.56 5.24
C THR A 47 -8.76 1.40 6.10
N THR A 48 -9.65 0.46 6.42
CA THR A 48 -9.33 -0.76 7.17
C THR A 48 -8.36 -1.64 6.40
N ILE A 49 -8.63 -1.93 5.12
CA ILE A 49 -7.76 -2.73 4.26
C ILE A 49 -6.37 -2.10 4.17
N SER A 50 -6.30 -0.80 3.86
CA SER A 50 -5.04 -0.07 3.71
C SER A 50 -4.22 -0.07 5.00
N SER A 51 -4.88 0.09 6.15
CA SER A 51 -4.20 0.08 7.46
C SER A 51 -3.62 -1.30 7.78
N ILE A 52 -4.37 -2.37 7.55
CA ILE A 52 -3.92 -3.74 7.84
C ILE A 52 -2.80 -4.17 6.88
N LEU A 53 -2.88 -3.81 5.59
CA LEU A 53 -1.80 -4.06 4.64
C LEU A 53 -0.48 -3.41 5.09
N ARG A 54 -0.55 -2.16 5.59
CA ARG A 54 0.63 -1.46 6.14
C ARG A 54 1.22 -2.14 7.36
N LEU A 55 0.39 -2.78 8.20
CA LEU A 55 0.89 -3.63 9.29
C LEU A 55 1.60 -4.87 8.74
N GLY A 56 1.08 -5.48 7.68
CA GLY A 56 1.69 -6.63 7.01
C GLY A 56 3.08 -6.33 6.46
N PHE A 57 3.27 -5.15 5.85
CA PHE A 57 4.56 -4.73 5.29
C PHE A 57 5.70 -4.69 6.33
N LEU A 58 5.40 -4.52 7.62
CA LEU A 58 6.43 -4.55 8.66
C LEU A 58 7.16 -5.89 8.78
N SER A 59 6.58 -6.98 8.27
CA SER A 59 7.25 -8.28 8.21
C SER A 59 8.24 -8.41 7.05
N GLU A 60 8.18 -7.52 6.06
CA GLU A 60 9.00 -7.57 4.85
C GLU A 60 10.34 -6.84 5.01
N GLU A 61 11.12 -7.14 6.06
CA GLU A 61 12.32 -6.37 6.43
C GLU A 61 13.32 -6.12 5.28
N GLN A 62 13.41 -7.01 4.29
CA GLN A 62 14.34 -6.88 3.17
C GLN A 62 13.85 -5.93 2.06
N ASN A 63 12.54 -5.91 1.82
CA ASN A 63 11.93 -5.16 0.73
C ASN A 63 11.12 -3.95 1.21
N LEU A 64 11.04 -3.74 2.53
CA LEU A 64 10.31 -2.64 3.13
C LEU A 64 10.81 -1.29 2.62
N ILE A 65 9.89 -0.53 2.01
CA ILE A 65 10.08 0.87 1.64
C ILE A 65 9.11 1.72 2.46
N GLN A 66 9.63 2.77 3.07
CA GLN A 66 8.86 3.66 3.92
C GLN A 66 7.78 4.45 3.17
N ILE A 67 6.71 4.81 3.88
CA ILE A 67 5.61 5.60 3.33
C ILE A 67 5.12 6.63 4.35
N SER A 68 5.06 7.90 3.97
CA SER A 68 4.48 9.06 4.65
C SER A 68 5.11 9.47 5.99
N THR A 69 5.27 8.55 6.95
CA THR A 69 5.74 8.85 8.31
C THR A 69 7.01 8.09 8.62
N TYR A 70 8.13 8.64 8.15
CA TYR A 70 9.44 8.06 8.33
C TYR A 70 10.46 9.07 8.85
N SER A 71 11.62 8.56 9.26
CA SER A 71 12.76 9.34 9.69
C SER A 71 14.02 8.81 9.01
N MET A 72 14.97 9.71 8.73
CA MET A 72 16.31 9.38 8.23
C MET A 72 17.31 10.36 8.81
N SER A 73 18.60 10.06 8.67
CA SER A 73 19.65 11.00 9.07
C SER A 73 19.69 12.20 8.11
N LEU A 74 20.01 13.38 8.64
CA LEU A 74 20.23 14.57 7.81
C LEU A 74 21.37 14.35 6.82
N TRP A 75 22.42 13.64 7.24
CA TRP A 75 23.54 13.26 6.38
C TRP A 75 23.08 12.49 5.14
N LEU A 76 22.20 11.48 5.31
CA LEU A 76 21.69 10.71 4.16
C LEU A 76 20.93 11.62 3.20
N LEU A 77 20.08 12.49 3.73
CA LEU A 77 19.28 13.43 2.95
C LEU A 77 20.16 14.39 2.13
N GLU A 78 21.21 14.93 2.74
CA GLU A 78 22.18 15.81 2.06
C GLU A 78 22.96 15.05 0.97
N GLU A 79 23.40 13.83 1.28
CA GLU A 79 24.16 13.01 0.34
C GLU A 79 23.34 12.62 -0.90
N VAL A 80 22.05 12.34 -0.76
CA VAL A 80 21.21 11.97 -1.92
C VAL A 80 20.69 13.16 -2.70
N GLY A 81 20.95 14.39 -2.25
CA GLY A 81 20.58 15.61 -2.96
C GLY A 81 19.16 16.09 -2.69
N PHE A 82 18.58 15.76 -1.53
CA PHE A 82 17.21 16.07 -1.14
C PHE A 82 16.13 15.39 -2.01
N TRP A 83 14.85 15.63 -1.65
CA TRP A 83 13.71 15.14 -2.43
C TRP A 83 13.58 15.88 -3.76
N ASP A 84 13.33 15.12 -4.82
CA ASP A 84 12.96 15.69 -6.12
C ASP A 84 11.53 16.25 -6.07
N ALA A 85 11.40 17.58 -6.21
CA ALA A 85 10.13 18.29 -6.04
C ALA A 85 9.07 17.98 -7.13
N ASP A 86 9.52 17.47 -8.28
CA ASP A 86 8.64 17.19 -9.44
C ASP A 86 8.13 15.74 -9.46
N ILE A 87 8.46 14.93 -8.44
CA ILE A 87 8.09 13.52 -8.36
C ILE A 87 6.95 13.33 -7.37
N ILE A 88 5.89 12.66 -7.82
CA ILE A 88 4.67 12.40 -7.04
C ILE A 88 4.86 11.31 -5.98
N PRO A 89 5.51 10.16 -6.25
CA PRO A 89 5.83 9.15 -5.23
C PRO A 89 7.13 9.49 -4.47
N GLU A 90 7.20 10.66 -3.85
CA GLU A 90 8.43 11.19 -3.25
C GLU A 90 9.02 10.27 -2.15
N ASP A 91 8.16 9.59 -1.39
CA ASP A 91 8.53 8.70 -0.29
C ASP A 91 9.35 7.48 -0.74
N TRP A 92 8.96 6.88 -1.87
CA TRP A 92 9.64 5.73 -2.46
C TRP A 92 10.84 6.19 -3.29
N HIS A 93 10.70 7.32 -3.98
CA HIS A 93 11.75 7.87 -4.80
C HIS A 93 13.01 8.21 -4.00
N ILE A 94 12.87 8.85 -2.83
CA ILE A 94 14.03 9.16 -1.95
C ILE A 94 14.74 7.89 -1.44
N PHE A 95 13.99 6.80 -1.22
CA PHE A 95 14.60 5.50 -0.91
C PHE A 95 15.44 5.01 -2.08
N LEU A 96 14.92 5.11 -3.30
CA LEU A 96 15.61 4.67 -4.51
C LEU A 96 16.83 5.56 -4.82
N GLN A 97 16.76 6.87 -4.61
CA GLN A 97 17.92 7.77 -4.71
C GLN A 97 19.03 7.30 -3.76
N ALA A 98 18.70 7.02 -2.50
CA ALA A 98 19.65 6.47 -1.53
C ALA A 98 20.20 5.10 -1.97
N PHE A 99 19.33 4.19 -2.40
CA PHE A 99 19.72 2.85 -2.82
C PHE A 99 20.61 2.86 -4.08
N VAL A 100 20.34 3.75 -5.04
CA VAL A 100 21.20 3.96 -6.22
C VAL A 100 22.59 4.43 -5.81
N LYS A 101 22.68 5.34 -4.82
CA LYS A 101 23.96 5.92 -4.38
C LYS A 101 24.79 4.96 -3.53
N PHE A 102 24.16 4.22 -2.63
CA PHE A 102 24.85 3.46 -1.58
C PHE A 102 24.62 1.94 -1.64
N GLY A 103 23.71 1.46 -2.48
CA GLY A 103 23.43 0.04 -2.65
C GLY A 103 22.69 -0.59 -1.47
N THR A 104 22.95 -1.88 -1.24
CA THR A 104 22.20 -2.75 -0.32
C THR A 104 22.39 -2.43 1.17
N VAL A 105 23.29 -1.51 1.51
CA VAL A 105 23.39 -0.96 2.87
C VAL A 105 22.16 -0.11 3.21
N VAL A 106 21.45 0.43 2.22
CA VAL A 106 20.23 1.21 2.42
C VAL A 106 19.05 0.27 2.70
N LYS A 107 18.39 0.49 3.84
CA LYS A 107 17.28 -0.33 4.32
C LYS A 107 16.28 0.53 5.09
N THR A 108 15.05 0.05 5.17
CA THR A 108 14.03 0.58 6.07
C THR A 108 13.92 -0.31 7.30
N LYS A 109 14.09 0.28 8.47
CA LYS A 109 13.92 -0.38 9.76
C LYS A 109 12.48 -0.16 10.27
N PRO A 110 11.73 -1.24 10.54
CA PRO A 110 10.39 -1.10 11.09
C PRO A 110 10.43 -0.59 12.53
N ILE A 111 9.57 0.38 12.83
CA ILE A 111 9.19 0.78 14.19
C ILE A 111 7.87 0.09 14.48
N TYR A 112 7.86 -0.87 15.41
CA TYR A 112 6.67 -1.64 15.80
C TYR A 112 5.72 -0.88 16.74
N LEU A 113 5.64 0.44 16.56
CA LEU A 113 4.67 1.31 17.21
C LEU A 113 3.76 1.88 16.14
N ILE A 114 2.48 2.00 16.46
CA ILE A 114 1.49 2.45 15.50
C ILE A 114 1.46 3.99 15.46
N THR A 115 1.44 4.55 14.25
CA THR A 115 1.14 5.96 14.01
C THR A 115 -0.27 6.09 13.46
N ALA A 116 -1.10 6.95 14.05
CA ALA A 116 -2.45 7.20 13.59
C ALA A 116 -2.51 8.42 12.65
N GLY A 117 -3.32 8.30 11.60
CA GLY A 117 -3.59 9.38 10.64
C GLY A 117 -5.08 9.50 10.34
N ASP A 118 -5.43 10.53 9.58
CA ASP A 118 -6.80 10.80 9.16
C ASP A 118 -7.11 10.10 7.83
N GLY A 119 -8.27 9.46 7.78
CA GLY A 119 -8.92 9.03 6.56
C GLY A 119 -9.51 10.21 5.78
N ILE A 120 -9.95 9.95 4.56
CA ILE A 120 -10.43 10.97 3.62
C ILE A 120 -11.81 11.48 4.00
N ILE A 121 -11.96 12.80 4.01
CA ILE A 121 -13.23 13.50 4.24
C ILE A 121 -13.55 14.38 3.01
N GLY A 122 -14.83 14.74 2.87
CA GLY A 122 -15.34 15.65 1.84
C GLY A 122 -16.74 16.11 2.20
N ASP A 123 -17.24 17.10 1.46
CA ASP A 123 -18.50 17.79 1.77
C ASP A 123 -19.75 16.92 1.47
N GLY A 124 -19.57 15.83 0.71
CA GLY A 124 -20.60 14.85 0.39
C GLY A 124 -20.02 13.54 -0.16
N MET A 125 -20.85 12.51 -0.35
CA MET A 125 -20.40 11.17 -0.75
C MET A 125 -19.63 11.18 -2.07
N LEU A 126 -20.12 11.91 -3.08
CA LEU A 126 -19.45 12.00 -4.38
C LEU A 126 -18.08 12.69 -4.30
N ASP A 127 -17.97 13.76 -3.50
CA ASP A 127 -16.70 14.45 -3.28
C ASP A 127 -15.69 13.55 -2.58
N ILE A 128 -16.13 12.80 -1.56
CA ILE A 128 -15.29 11.82 -0.84
C ILE A 128 -14.76 10.75 -1.80
N LEU A 129 -15.64 10.16 -2.63
CA LEU A 129 -15.25 9.13 -3.59
C LEU A 129 -14.29 9.68 -4.65
N LYS A 130 -14.52 10.90 -5.14
CA LYS A 130 -13.62 11.58 -6.09
C LYS A 130 -12.25 11.85 -5.47
N ASN A 131 -12.21 12.39 -4.24
CA ASN A 131 -10.97 12.65 -3.52
C ASN A 131 -10.19 11.37 -3.25
N ARG A 132 -10.88 10.26 -2.95
CA ARG A 132 -10.26 8.94 -2.81
C ARG A 132 -9.69 8.44 -4.12
N TYR A 133 -10.46 8.52 -5.20
CA TYR A 133 -10.04 8.10 -6.53
C TYR A 133 -8.79 8.86 -7.00
N ASP A 134 -8.76 10.19 -6.83
CA ASP A 134 -7.61 11.03 -7.16
C ASP A 134 -6.39 10.77 -6.26
N GLN A 135 -6.59 10.36 -5.00
CA GLN A 135 -5.50 9.92 -4.14
C GLN A 135 -4.88 8.63 -4.64
N GLU A 136 -5.71 7.64 -4.96
CA GLU A 136 -5.22 6.33 -5.40
C GLU A 136 -4.47 6.41 -6.74
N LYS A 137 -4.99 7.21 -7.67
CA LYS A 137 -4.33 7.48 -8.95
C LYS A 137 -2.91 8.04 -8.74
N ARG A 138 -2.71 8.93 -7.76
CA ARG A 138 -1.37 9.47 -7.44
C ARG A 138 -0.46 8.42 -6.83
N TRP A 139 -0.97 7.58 -5.94
CA TRP A 139 -0.17 6.48 -5.39
C TRP A 139 0.24 5.48 -6.47
N ALA A 140 -0.66 5.14 -7.38
CA ALA A 140 -0.36 4.26 -8.51
C ALA A 140 0.59 4.90 -9.54
N TRP A 141 0.73 6.22 -9.53
CA TRP A 141 1.77 6.88 -10.34
C TRP A 141 3.18 6.50 -9.89
N GLY A 142 3.33 5.89 -8.70
CA GLY A 142 4.54 5.22 -8.24
C GLY A 142 5.15 4.22 -9.24
N VAL A 143 4.39 3.75 -10.23
CA VAL A 143 4.96 2.94 -11.33
C VAL A 143 6.12 3.62 -12.07
N THR A 144 6.27 4.95 -11.98
CA THR A 144 7.43 5.71 -12.48
C THR A 144 8.76 5.31 -11.82
N ASP A 145 8.71 4.71 -10.64
CA ASP A 145 9.88 4.26 -9.89
C ASP A 145 10.58 3.10 -10.61
N ILE A 146 9.85 2.30 -11.40
CA ILE A 146 10.40 1.20 -12.21
C ILE A 146 11.37 1.73 -13.29
N PRO A 147 10.95 2.59 -14.24
CA PRO A 147 11.87 3.10 -15.25
C PRO A 147 13.00 3.93 -14.63
N PHE A 148 12.73 4.66 -13.54
CA PHE A 148 13.79 5.36 -12.79
C PHE A 148 14.86 4.38 -12.30
N ALA A 149 14.47 3.37 -11.52
CA ALA A 149 15.39 2.37 -10.98
C ALA A 149 16.14 1.61 -12.08
N MET A 150 15.47 1.22 -13.15
CA MET A 150 16.11 0.57 -14.31
C MET A 150 17.18 1.47 -14.94
N SER A 151 16.88 2.74 -15.15
CA SER A 151 17.80 3.69 -15.79
C SER A 151 19.03 3.99 -14.93
N GLU A 152 18.85 4.11 -13.61
CA GLU A 152 19.95 4.40 -12.68
C GLU A 152 20.78 3.16 -12.36
N PHE A 153 20.16 1.98 -12.24
CA PHE A 153 20.88 0.73 -12.03
C PHE A 153 21.72 0.32 -13.25
N ALA A 154 21.33 0.73 -14.46
CA ALA A 154 22.15 0.56 -15.65
C ALA A 154 23.46 1.37 -15.58
N LYS A 155 23.44 2.55 -14.94
CA LYS A 155 24.61 3.44 -14.79
C LYS A 155 25.50 3.09 -13.60
N THR A 156 24.96 2.34 -12.63
CA THR A 156 25.61 2.10 -11.34
C THR A 156 26.43 0.82 -11.35
N SER A 157 27.75 0.86 -11.19
CA SER A 157 28.59 -0.37 -11.22
C SER A 157 28.80 -1.05 -9.86
N HIS A 158 28.64 -0.32 -8.75
CA HIS A 158 28.96 -0.82 -7.41
C HIS A 158 27.90 -1.76 -6.81
N ILE A 159 26.66 -1.72 -7.32
CA ILE A 159 25.57 -2.60 -6.90
C ILE A 159 25.65 -3.90 -7.70
N SER A 160 25.55 -5.04 -7.03
CA SER A 160 25.60 -6.35 -7.71
C SER A 160 24.44 -6.51 -8.70
N TRP A 161 24.67 -7.30 -9.75
CA TRP A 161 23.65 -7.59 -10.76
C TRP A 161 22.38 -8.20 -10.15
N TRP A 162 22.55 -9.11 -9.19
CA TRP A 162 21.43 -9.79 -8.53
C TRP A 162 20.61 -8.83 -7.67
N ASP A 163 21.25 -7.95 -6.91
CA ASP A 163 20.53 -6.97 -6.07
C ASP A 163 19.68 -6.02 -6.91
N LYS A 164 20.17 -5.61 -8.09
CA LYS A 164 19.40 -4.80 -9.04
C LYS A 164 18.18 -5.56 -9.55
N ILE A 165 18.37 -6.81 -9.97
CA ILE A 165 17.27 -7.64 -10.48
C ILE A 165 16.21 -7.82 -9.39
N PHE A 166 16.60 -8.23 -8.18
CA PHE A 166 15.63 -8.46 -7.10
C PHE A 166 14.91 -7.19 -6.69
N ARG A 167 15.60 -6.03 -6.65
CA ARG A 167 14.95 -4.75 -6.40
C ARG A 167 13.96 -4.38 -7.49
N ILE A 168 14.33 -4.52 -8.78
CA ILE A 168 13.41 -4.26 -9.91
C ILE A 168 12.21 -5.21 -9.86
N LEU A 169 12.43 -6.51 -9.62
CA LEU A 169 11.35 -7.49 -9.51
C LEU A 169 10.39 -7.13 -8.37
N SER A 170 10.91 -6.71 -7.22
CA SER A 170 10.07 -6.26 -6.08
C SER A 170 9.25 -4.99 -6.42
N LEU A 171 9.85 -4.02 -7.13
CA LEU A 171 9.13 -2.83 -7.60
C LEU A 171 8.04 -3.20 -8.61
N VAL A 172 8.37 -4.03 -9.60
CA VAL A 172 7.44 -4.51 -10.62
C VAL A 172 6.31 -5.30 -9.97
N GLU A 173 6.64 -6.22 -9.07
CA GLU A 173 5.67 -7.00 -8.31
C GLU A 173 4.69 -6.07 -7.58
N THR A 174 5.21 -5.11 -6.81
CA THR A 174 4.37 -4.20 -6.03
C THR A 174 3.48 -3.31 -6.92
N HIS A 175 4.06 -2.63 -7.91
CA HIS A 175 3.32 -1.67 -8.72
C HIS A 175 2.41 -2.33 -9.76
N ILE A 176 2.75 -3.52 -10.28
CA ILE A 176 1.95 -4.19 -11.32
C ILE A 176 0.92 -5.14 -10.72
N LEU A 177 1.24 -5.87 -9.64
CA LEU A 177 0.24 -6.74 -9.00
C LEU A 177 -0.91 -5.93 -8.41
N TRP A 178 -0.66 -4.76 -7.84
CA TRP A 178 -1.71 -3.94 -7.25
C TRP A 178 -2.89 -3.61 -8.20
N PRO A 179 -2.69 -2.97 -9.38
CA PRO A 179 -3.78 -2.69 -10.30
C PRO A 179 -4.36 -3.94 -10.95
N SER A 180 -3.59 -5.02 -11.10
CA SER A 180 -4.01 -6.24 -11.81
C SER A 180 -4.73 -7.26 -10.92
N SER A 181 -4.50 -7.24 -9.60
CA SER A 181 -4.99 -8.26 -8.65
C SER A 181 -6.51 -8.45 -8.71
N PHE A 182 -7.29 -7.35 -8.77
CA PHE A 182 -8.74 -7.44 -8.89
C PHE A 182 -9.17 -8.19 -10.16
N PHE A 183 -8.58 -7.84 -11.31
CA PHE A 183 -8.94 -8.43 -12.60
C PHE A 183 -8.56 -9.91 -12.65
N ILE A 184 -7.37 -10.27 -12.17
CA ILE A 184 -6.88 -11.64 -12.14
C ILE A 184 -7.76 -12.51 -11.23
N LEU A 185 -8.02 -12.05 -9.99
CA LEU A 185 -8.73 -12.85 -9.00
C LEU A 185 -10.24 -12.93 -9.23
N THR A 186 -10.85 -11.85 -9.73
CA THR A 186 -12.32 -11.75 -9.84
C THR A 186 -12.82 -12.11 -11.24
N ILE A 187 -12.08 -11.71 -12.28
CA ILE A 187 -12.52 -11.85 -13.68
C ILE A 187 -11.65 -12.90 -14.42
N GLY A 188 -10.43 -13.18 -13.95
CA GLY A 188 -9.45 -14.00 -14.66
C GLY A 188 -9.96 -15.42 -14.99
N ALA A 189 -10.67 -16.08 -14.06
CA ALA A 189 -11.23 -17.41 -14.30
C ALA A 189 -12.34 -17.41 -15.38
N LEU A 190 -12.97 -16.26 -15.64
CA LEU A 190 -14.02 -16.12 -16.66
C LEU A 190 -13.44 -15.91 -18.07
N ILE A 191 -12.26 -15.28 -18.18
CA ILE A 191 -11.66 -14.88 -19.47
C ILE A 191 -11.55 -16.06 -20.45
N PRO A 192 -10.98 -17.23 -20.10
CA PRO A 192 -10.84 -18.34 -21.05
C PRO A 192 -12.18 -18.80 -21.64
N THR A 193 -13.23 -18.80 -20.83
CA THR A 193 -14.57 -19.21 -21.25
C THR A 193 -15.29 -18.18 -22.13
N LEU A 194 -14.94 -16.90 -21.98
CA LEU A 194 -15.46 -15.80 -22.80
C LEU A 194 -14.77 -15.76 -24.17
N VAL A 195 -13.45 -16.00 -24.20
CA VAL A 195 -12.65 -16.00 -25.43
C VAL A 195 -12.91 -17.25 -26.26
N ASN A 196 -13.02 -18.41 -25.61
CA ASN A 196 -13.30 -19.69 -26.27
C ASN A 196 -14.43 -20.43 -25.55
N PRO A 197 -15.67 -20.42 -26.09
CA PRO A 197 -16.79 -21.15 -25.50
C PRO A 197 -16.54 -22.66 -25.33
N TYR A 198 -15.73 -23.28 -26.20
CA TYR A 198 -15.34 -24.69 -26.11
C TYR A 198 -14.38 -24.96 -24.95
N PHE A 199 -13.79 -23.95 -24.32
CA PHE A 199 -12.93 -24.15 -23.16
C PHE A 199 -13.68 -24.85 -22.02
N LYS A 200 -14.97 -24.54 -21.83
CA LYS A 200 -15.83 -25.13 -20.79
C LYS A 200 -15.96 -26.65 -20.89
N THR A 201 -15.79 -27.23 -22.08
CA THR A 201 -15.90 -28.68 -22.30
C THR A 201 -14.57 -29.41 -22.07
N THR A 202 -13.49 -28.68 -21.81
CA THR A 202 -12.18 -29.27 -21.50
C THR A 202 -12.07 -29.61 -20.01
N THR A 203 -11.18 -30.54 -19.67
CA THR A 203 -10.85 -30.87 -18.27
C THR A 203 -10.38 -29.63 -17.49
N LEU A 204 -9.60 -28.76 -18.13
CA LEU A 204 -9.17 -27.49 -17.51
C LEU A 204 -10.32 -26.52 -17.30
N GLY A 205 -11.26 -26.41 -18.25
CA GLY A 205 -12.45 -25.56 -18.10
C GLY A 205 -13.38 -25.99 -16.97
N PHE A 206 -13.45 -27.29 -16.70
CA PHE A 206 -14.17 -27.82 -15.54
C PHE A 206 -13.42 -27.58 -14.21
N LEU A 207 -12.10 -27.76 -14.20
CA LEU A 207 -11.28 -27.64 -12.99
C LEU A 207 -11.03 -26.18 -12.58
N LEU A 208 -10.86 -25.27 -13.54
CA LEU A 208 -10.45 -23.89 -13.28
C LEU A 208 -11.39 -23.15 -12.31
N PRO A 209 -12.72 -23.11 -12.52
CA PRO A 209 -13.63 -22.44 -11.58
C PRO A 209 -13.65 -23.10 -10.19
N ARG A 210 -13.45 -24.43 -10.11
CA ARG A 210 -13.43 -25.17 -8.85
C ARG A 210 -12.18 -24.86 -8.03
N VAL A 211 -11.02 -24.85 -8.68
CA VAL A 211 -9.76 -24.48 -8.03
C VAL A 211 -9.77 -23.01 -7.63
N ALA A 212 -10.19 -22.11 -8.53
CA ALA A 212 -10.30 -20.68 -8.24
C ALA A 212 -11.28 -20.41 -7.08
N GLY A 213 -12.46 -21.05 -7.08
CA GLY A 213 -13.43 -20.96 -5.99
C GLY A 213 -12.87 -21.48 -4.66
N GLY A 214 -12.08 -22.56 -4.69
CA GLY A 214 -11.38 -23.08 -3.51
C GLY A 214 -10.37 -22.08 -2.94
N ILE A 215 -9.52 -21.50 -3.80
CA ILE A 215 -8.55 -20.47 -3.41
C ILE A 215 -9.26 -19.24 -2.83
N LEU A 216 -10.32 -18.75 -3.49
CA LEU A 216 -11.09 -17.60 -3.03
C LEU A 216 -11.79 -17.88 -1.70
N THR A 217 -12.33 -19.08 -1.49
CA THR A 217 -12.96 -19.47 -0.22
C THR A 217 -11.92 -19.50 0.90
N LEU A 218 -10.77 -20.13 0.65
CA LEU A 218 -9.66 -20.16 1.61
C LEU A 218 -9.19 -18.74 1.95
N THR A 219 -8.96 -17.90 0.94
CA THR A 219 -8.51 -16.52 1.13
C THR A 219 -9.56 -15.69 1.88
N THR A 220 -10.84 -15.87 1.58
CA THR A 220 -11.95 -15.18 2.27
C THR A 220 -12.04 -15.60 3.73
N SER A 221 -11.65 -16.83 4.09
CA SER A 221 -11.64 -17.25 5.50
C SER A 221 -10.67 -16.42 6.37
N PHE A 222 -9.60 -15.88 5.79
CA PHE A 222 -8.67 -14.98 6.48
C PHE A 222 -9.29 -13.63 6.84
N VAL A 223 -10.49 -13.29 6.36
CA VAL A 223 -11.23 -12.11 6.83
C VAL A 223 -11.44 -12.15 8.34
N ILE A 224 -11.58 -13.34 8.94
CA ILE A 224 -11.68 -13.49 10.41
C ILE A 224 -10.38 -13.03 11.09
N VAL A 225 -9.22 -13.40 10.53
CA VAL A 225 -7.91 -13.00 11.04
C VAL A 225 -7.73 -11.49 10.89
N ILE A 226 -8.06 -10.94 9.72
CA ILE A 226 -8.03 -9.50 9.45
C ILE A 226 -8.94 -8.75 10.44
N ALA A 227 -10.15 -9.26 10.70
CA ALA A 227 -11.08 -8.67 11.66
C ALA A 227 -10.54 -8.65 13.09
N TYR A 228 -9.86 -9.73 13.50
CA TYR A 228 -9.20 -9.81 14.79
C TYR A 228 -8.03 -8.81 14.89
N LEU A 229 -7.16 -8.73 13.87
CA LEU A 229 -6.05 -7.79 13.85
C LEU A 229 -6.53 -6.33 13.87
N ASP A 230 -7.55 -6.01 13.10
CA ASP A 230 -8.20 -4.70 13.09
C ASP A 230 -8.74 -4.33 14.48
N TYR A 231 -9.45 -5.26 15.12
CA TYR A 231 -9.97 -5.06 16.48
C TYR A 231 -8.86 -4.79 17.49
N GLN A 232 -7.75 -5.55 17.43
CA GLN A 232 -6.61 -5.38 18.32
C GLN A 232 -5.90 -4.05 18.07
N ALA A 233 -5.62 -3.70 16.81
CA ALA A 233 -5.01 -2.43 16.44
C ALA A 233 -5.88 -1.24 16.90
N ARG A 234 -7.19 -1.35 16.72
CA ARG A 234 -8.16 -0.35 17.17
C ARG A 234 -8.23 -0.21 18.68
N ARG A 235 -8.18 -1.32 19.44
CA ARG A 235 -8.26 -1.26 20.91
C ARG A 235 -7.21 -0.32 21.53
N HIS A 236 -6.08 -0.12 20.86
CA HIS A 236 -5.04 0.85 21.25
C HIS A 236 -5.46 2.32 21.05
N PHE A 237 -6.31 2.61 20.05
CA PHE A 237 -6.72 3.97 19.67
C PHE A 237 -8.14 4.35 20.06
N LEU A 238 -9.06 3.39 20.15
CA LEU A 238 -10.47 3.63 20.45
C LEU A 238 -10.63 4.01 21.92
N LYS A 239 -11.25 5.17 22.16
CA LYS A 239 -11.65 5.58 23.51
C LYS A 239 -12.75 4.64 24.03
N LYS A 240 -12.81 4.41 25.36
CA LYS A 240 -13.81 3.57 26.06
C LYS A 240 -15.29 3.81 25.69
N ARG A 241 -15.62 4.91 25.01
CA ARG A 241 -16.99 5.30 24.62
C ARG A 241 -17.53 4.57 23.38
N GLU A 242 -16.72 3.73 22.73
CA GLU A 242 -17.01 3.17 21.41
C GLU A 242 -17.56 1.74 21.42
N HIS A 243 -17.73 1.12 22.59
CA HIS A 243 -18.42 -0.17 22.75
C HIS A 243 -19.86 -0.17 22.20
N LYS A 244 -20.48 1.00 22.05
CA LYS A 244 -21.83 1.14 21.45
C LYS A 244 -21.86 0.93 19.93
N ARG A 245 -20.70 0.86 19.27
CA ARG A 245 -20.60 0.72 17.79
C ARG A 245 -20.19 -0.67 17.34
N VAL A 246 -20.16 -1.66 18.24
CA VAL A 246 -19.84 -3.06 17.93
C VAL A 246 -20.77 -3.62 16.85
N ALA A 247 -22.06 -3.31 16.89
CA ALA A 247 -23.01 -3.72 15.85
C ALA A 247 -22.65 -3.19 14.44
N GLN A 248 -22.15 -1.96 14.35
CA GLN A 248 -21.70 -1.38 13.08
C GLN A 248 -20.43 -2.07 12.56
N LEU A 249 -19.52 -2.46 13.46
CA LEU A 249 -18.32 -3.22 13.10
C LEU A 249 -18.67 -4.65 12.66
N MET A 250 -19.59 -5.32 13.36
CA MET A 250 -20.07 -6.64 12.94
C MET A 250 -20.70 -6.59 11.55
N MET A 251 -21.56 -5.58 11.29
CA MET A 251 -22.14 -5.37 9.97
C MET A 251 -21.07 -5.13 8.89
N GLN A 252 -20.03 -4.34 9.20
CA GLN A 252 -18.89 -4.14 8.30
C GLN A 252 -18.23 -5.46 7.91
N TRP A 253 -17.93 -6.33 8.87
CA TRP A 253 -17.26 -7.61 8.62
C TRP A 253 -18.14 -8.62 7.88
N ILE A 254 -19.46 -8.62 8.13
CA ILE A 254 -20.42 -9.45 7.39
C ILE A 254 -20.50 -9.02 5.91
N LEU A 255 -20.54 -7.71 5.65
CA LEU A 255 -20.64 -7.17 4.30
C LEU A 255 -19.29 -7.11 3.57
N PHE A 256 -18.17 -7.27 4.29
CA PHE A 256 -16.82 -7.13 3.75
C PHE A 256 -16.52 -8.05 2.57
N PRO A 257 -16.81 -9.37 2.58
CA PRO A 257 -16.49 -10.25 1.47
C PRO A 257 -17.23 -9.88 0.17
N VAL A 258 -18.45 -9.34 0.29
CA VAL A 258 -19.29 -8.97 -0.87
C VAL A 258 -18.91 -7.60 -1.41
N LEU A 259 -18.63 -6.64 -0.54
CA LEU A 259 -18.38 -5.25 -0.95
C LEU A 259 -16.91 -4.96 -1.25
N SER A 260 -15.96 -5.65 -0.63
CA SER A 260 -14.54 -5.41 -0.85
C SER A 260 -14.08 -5.61 -2.30
N PRO A 261 -14.57 -6.59 -3.09
CA PRO A 261 -14.19 -6.70 -4.50
C PRO A 261 -14.67 -5.49 -5.32
N ILE A 262 -15.90 -5.02 -5.10
CA ILE A 262 -16.47 -3.86 -5.80
C ILE A 262 -15.70 -2.58 -5.42
N ILE A 263 -15.44 -2.40 -4.13
CA ILE A 263 -14.66 -1.26 -3.62
C ILE A 263 -13.23 -1.30 -4.18
N SER A 264 -12.60 -2.47 -4.21
CA SER A 264 -11.25 -2.66 -4.77
C SER A 264 -11.23 -2.35 -6.27
N ALA A 265 -12.23 -2.79 -7.03
CA ALA A 265 -12.35 -2.45 -8.44
C ALA A 265 -12.40 -0.92 -8.65
N VAL A 266 -13.35 -0.25 -7.99
CA VAL A 266 -13.70 1.16 -8.27
C VAL A 266 -12.72 2.16 -7.63
N LEU A 267 -12.24 1.87 -6.42
CA LEU A 267 -11.43 2.80 -5.61
C LEU A 267 -9.97 2.39 -5.45
N SER A 268 -9.54 1.28 -6.06
CA SER A 268 -8.15 0.80 -6.08
C SER A 268 -7.66 0.49 -7.50
N SER A 269 -8.14 -0.59 -8.12
CA SER A 269 -7.60 -1.09 -9.39
C SER A 269 -7.89 -0.20 -10.61
N ILE A 270 -9.09 0.34 -10.74
CA ILE A 270 -9.45 1.25 -11.86
C ILE A 270 -8.64 2.55 -11.83
N PRO A 271 -8.58 3.33 -10.73
CA PRO A 271 -7.76 4.54 -10.70
C PRO A 271 -6.26 4.25 -10.91
N ALA A 272 -5.78 3.10 -10.44
CA ALA A 272 -4.41 2.67 -10.68
C ALA A 272 -4.15 2.35 -12.16
N LEU A 273 -5.06 1.63 -12.81
CA LEU A 273 -5.00 1.37 -14.25
C LEU A 273 -5.08 2.66 -15.07
N GLU A 274 -5.92 3.62 -14.68
CA GLU A 274 -5.96 4.94 -15.32
C GLU A 274 -4.59 5.64 -15.21
N SER A 275 -3.97 5.59 -14.02
CA SER A 275 -2.64 6.15 -13.76
C SER A 275 -1.59 5.58 -14.72
N HIS A 276 -1.51 4.25 -14.82
CA HIS A 276 -0.57 3.57 -15.70
C HIS A 276 -0.86 3.85 -17.19
N THR A 277 -2.14 3.87 -17.58
CA THR A 277 -2.56 4.16 -18.96
C THR A 277 -2.20 5.59 -19.35
N ARG A 278 -2.35 6.55 -18.43
CA ARG A 278 -1.93 7.94 -18.64
C ARG A 278 -0.43 8.04 -18.87
N MET A 279 0.38 7.33 -18.10
CA MET A 279 1.82 7.26 -18.32
C MET A 279 2.17 6.70 -19.71
N LEU A 280 1.53 5.59 -20.11
CA LEU A 280 1.72 5.01 -21.45
C LEU A 280 1.33 5.95 -22.60
N LEU A 281 0.32 6.79 -22.38
CA LEU A 281 -0.15 7.80 -23.33
C LEU A 281 0.56 9.15 -23.18
N ASN A 282 1.63 9.23 -22.38
CA ASN A 282 2.38 10.45 -22.07
C ASN A 282 1.50 11.62 -21.59
N LYS A 283 0.45 11.31 -20.82
CA LYS A 283 -0.43 12.29 -20.18
C LYS A 283 -0.03 12.45 -18.71
N PRO A 284 0.55 13.58 -18.30
CA PRO A 284 0.95 13.75 -16.90
C PRO A 284 -0.26 13.82 -15.97
N ILE A 285 -0.01 13.54 -14.69
CA ILE A 285 -0.93 13.89 -13.60
C ILE A 285 -0.30 14.97 -12.74
N HIS A 286 -1.12 15.81 -12.11
CA HIS A 286 -0.64 16.84 -11.19
C HIS A 286 -0.86 16.42 -9.75
N TYR A 287 0.07 16.78 -8.87
CA TYR A 287 -0.12 16.58 -7.44
C TYR A 287 -1.26 17.46 -6.92
N LYS A 288 -2.22 16.84 -6.23
CA LYS A 288 -3.33 17.54 -5.59
C LYS A 288 -3.48 17.07 -4.16
N VAL A 289 -3.30 17.96 -3.18
CA VAL A 289 -3.41 17.62 -1.76
C VAL A 289 -4.79 17.01 -1.47
N THR A 290 -4.83 15.83 -0.84
CA THR A 290 -6.10 15.23 -0.42
C THR A 290 -6.64 15.98 0.78
N LYS A 291 -7.90 16.41 0.72
CA LYS A 291 -8.59 16.97 1.88
C LYS A 291 -8.70 15.92 2.99
N LYS A 292 -8.15 16.26 4.15
CA LYS A 292 -8.25 15.54 5.42
C LYS A 292 -8.62 16.55 6.49
N THR A 293 -9.15 16.07 7.61
CA THR A 293 -9.40 16.92 8.80
C THR A 293 -8.13 17.49 9.39
#